data_AF-A0A8T5BBB4-F1
#
_entry.id   AF-A0A8T5BBB4-F1
#
_cell.length_a   1.000
_cell.length_b   1.000
_cell.length_c   1.000
_cell.angle_alpha   90.00
_cell.angle_beta   90.00
_cell.angle_gamma   90.00
#
_symmetry.space_group_name_H-M   'P 1'
#
loop_
_entity.id
_entity.type
_entity.pdbx_description
1 polymer ?
#
loop_
_entity_poly.entity_id
_entity_poly.type
_entity_poly.pdbx_seq_one_letter_code
_entity_poly.pdbx_strand_id
1 'polypeptide(L)'
;MYLDRFSRFRRMNLDEVVEEALKPEYKKHARHAYTMIEKSAKMTFTDDMVNEFMQRIVEFHVHGAPKSLAGMVREWDEVQIAKRYCDEGAAAVVFKSHTFPSAARTLLVRNAVNDYAKQIGKDPPAIFGGITLNYYVG
;
A
#
# COMPACT_ATOMS: atom_id res chain seq x y z
N MET A 1 -13.30 42.62 -16.45
CA MET A 1 -13.89 41.92 -15.29
C MET A 1 -13.42 40.45 -15.29
N TYR A 2 -12.13 40.13 -15.13
CA TYR A 2 -11.65 38.73 -14.98
C TYR A 2 -10.15 38.65 -14.54
N LEU A 3 -9.67 39.50 -13.62
CA LEU A 3 -8.26 39.47 -13.16
C LEU A 3 -8.08 39.54 -11.63
N ASP A 4 -9.08 39.20 -10.82
CA ASP A 4 -9.00 39.34 -9.35
C ASP A 4 -9.24 38.04 -8.56
N ARG A 5 -9.11 36.86 -9.19
CA ARG A 5 -9.31 35.56 -8.51
C ARG A 5 -8.04 34.82 -8.09
N PHE A 6 -6.85 35.39 -8.33
CA PHE A 6 -5.58 34.75 -7.96
C PHE A 6 -4.83 35.46 -6.82
N SER A 7 -5.37 36.54 -6.25
CA SER A 7 -4.75 37.33 -5.18
C SER A 7 -4.88 36.72 -3.76
N ARG A 8 -5.48 35.53 -3.61
CA ARG A 8 -5.78 34.90 -2.31
C ARG A 8 -4.92 33.69 -1.95
N PHE A 9 -3.74 33.50 -2.54
CA PHE A 9 -2.74 32.62 -1.93
C PHE A 9 -2.03 33.39 -0.81
N ARG A 10 -2.69 33.43 0.37
CA ARG A 10 -2.05 33.83 1.63
C ARG A 10 -0.81 32.94 1.79
N ARG A 11 0.40 33.52 1.78
CA ARG A 11 1.62 32.78 2.14
C ARG A 11 1.34 32.13 3.50
N MET A 12 1.31 30.81 3.55
CA MET A 12 1.13 30.08 4.79
C MET A 12 2.37 30.35 5.65
N ASN A 13 2.16 31.00 6.80
CA ASN A 13 3.23 31.25 7.73
C ASN A 13 3.64 29.91 8.35
N LEU A 14 4.81 29.39 8.01
CA LEU A 14 5.28 28.08 8.49
C LEU A 14 5.46 28.07 10.02
N ASP A 15 5.65 29.24 10.64
CA ASP A 15 5.75 29.40 12.09
C ASP A 15 4.41 29.15 12.82
N GLU A 16 3.28 29.17 12.10
CA GLU A 16 1.94 28.86 12.62
C GLU A 16 1.53 27.40 12.35
N VAL A 17 2.33 26.64 11.59
CA VAL A 17 2.05 25.24 11.28
C VAL A 17 2.44 24.40 12.49
N VAL A 18 1.43 23.96 13.23
CA VAL A 18 1.59 22.94 14.26
C VAL A 18 1.63 21.58 13.57
N GLU A 19 2.81 20.98 13.54
CA GLU A 19 2.96 19.59 13.10
C GLU A 19 2.43 18.66 14.21
N GLU A 20 1.16 18.29 14.08
CA GLU A 20 0.47 17.39 15.02
C GLU A 20 1.27 16.11 15.28
N ALA A 21 1.88 15.52 14.24
CA ALA A 21 2.66 14.29 14.37
C ALA A 21 3.91 14.42 15.27
N LEU A 22 4.38 15.65 15.52
CA LEU A 22 5.54 15.94 16.38
C LEU A 22 5.15 16.21 17.85
N LYS A 23 3.86 16.26 18.19
CA LYS A 23 3.47 16.44 19.58
C LYS A 23 3.97 15.28 20.46
N PRO A 24 4.30 15.55 21.74
CA PRO A 24 4.87 14.54 22.63
C PRO A 24 4.04 13.26 22.74
N GLU A 25 2.72 13.35 22.69
CA GLU A 25 1.82 12.18 22.72
C GLU A 25 2.04 11.25 21.52
N TYR A 26 2.11 11.77 20.30
CA TYR A 26 2.32 10.96 19.10
C TYR A 26 3.74 10.42 19.03
N LYS A 27 4.73 11.19 19.51
CA LYS A 27 6.10 10.68 19.68
C LYS A 27 6.16 9.49 20.64
N LYS A 28 5.37 9.51 21.72
CA LYS A 28 5.25 8.39 22.67
C LYS A 28 4.57 7.19 22.02
N HIS A 29 3.49 7.40 21.26
CA HIS A 29 2.78 6.34 20.54
C HIS A 29 3.67 5.70 19.46
N ALA A 30 4.36 6.51 18.66
CA ALA A 30 5.31 6.04 17.66
C ALA A 30 6.42 5.19 18.32
N ARG A 31 7.06 5.69 19.39
CA ARG A 31 8.06 4.92 20.14
C ARG A 31 7.51 3.59 20.66
N HIS A 32 6.29 3.58 21.18
CA HIS A 32 5.65 2.35 21.64
C HIS A 32 5.45 1.34 20.50
N ALA A 33 4.92 1.80 19.36
CA ALA A 33 4.71 0.97 18.17
C ALA A 33 6.05 0.38 17.65
N TYR A 34 7.09 1.20 17.52
CA TYR A 34 8.42 0.73 17.09
C TYR A 34 9.05 -0.25 18.09
N THR A 35 8.88 -0.03 19.40
CA THR A 35 9.35 -0.97 20.43
C THR A 35 8.67 -2.34 20.30
N MET A 36 7.37 -2.37 19.97
CA MET A 36 6.64 -3.63 19.74
C MET A 36 7.14 -4.34 18.48
N ILE A 37 7.38 -3.60 17.39
CA ILE A 37 7.94 -4.14 16.16
C ILE A 37 9.33 -4.74 16.41
N GLU A 38 10.22 -4.00 17.06
CA GLU A 38 11.57 -4.48 17.40
C GLU A 38 11.55 -5.71 18.31
N LYS A 39 10.61 -5.78 19.27
CA LYS A 39 10.45 -6.97 20.12
C LYS A 39 9.89 -8.17 19.35
N SER A 40 8.98 -7.93 18.40
CA SER A 40 8.42 -8.97 17.53
C SER A 40 9.45 -9.52 16.52
N ALA A 41 10.49 -8.74 16.19
CA ALA A 41 11.60 -9.17 15.34
C ALA A 41 12.46 -10.30 15.93
N LYS A 42 12.19 -10.74 17.18
CA LYS A 42 12.80 -11.92 17.80
C LYS A 42 12.14 -13.23 17.37
N MET A 43 11.02 -13.18 16.67
CA MET A 43 10.35 -14.37 16.15
C MET A 43 10.93 -14.70 14.77
N THR A 44 11.54 -15.87 14.63
CA THR A 44 12.02 -16.36 13.34
C THR A 44 10.85 -16.94 12.57
N PHE A 45 10.53 -16.36 11.42
CA PHE A 45 9.59 -16.93 10.47
C PHE A 45 10.33 -17.82 9.48
N THR A 46 9.85 -19.05 9.28
CA THR A 46 10.29 -19.89 8.17
C THR A 46 9.41 -19.65 6.95
N ASP A 47 9.92 -19.99 5.76
CA ASP A 47 9.14 -19.88 4.53
C ASP A 47 7.86 -20.73 4.60
N ASP A 48 7.89 -21.89 5.26
CA ASP A 48 6.71 -22.74 5.45
C ASP A 48 5.64 -22.06 6.31
N MET A 49 6.04 -21.39 7.39
CA MET A 49 5.11 -20.63 8.24
C MET A 49 4.48 -19.49 7.45
N VAL A 50 5.28 -18.76 6.66
CA VAL A 50 4.78 -17.69 5.80
C VAL A 50 3.80 -18.27 4.78
N ASN A 51 4.16 -19.34 4.07
CA ASN A 51 3.30 -19.98 3.08
C ASN A 51 1.98 -20.46 3.67
N GLU A 52 1.99 -21.00 4.90
CA GLU A 52 0.78 -21.38 5.64
C GLU A 52 -0.07 -20.14 5.95
N PHE A 53 0.54 -19.08 6.51
CA PHE A 53 -0.18 -17.86 6.85
C PHE A 53 -0.80 -17.18 5.64
N MET A 54 -0.13 -17.24 4.48
CA MET A 54 -0.59 -16.60 3.26
C MET A 54 -1.74 -17.36 2.58
N GLN A 55 -1.99 -18.62 2.95
CA GLN A 55 -3.12 -19.35 2.39
C GLN A 55 -4.44 -18.64 2.70
N ARG A 56 -5.16 -18.29 1.62
CA ARG A 56 -6.49 -17.66 1.66
C ARG A 56 -6.55 -16.28 2.31
N ILE A 57 -5.43 -15.59 2.47
CA ILE A 57 -5.44 -14.22 3.00
C ILE A 57 -6.13 -13.25 2.05
N VAL A 58 -6.60 -12.14 2.63
CA VAL A 58 -7.02 -10.95 1.90
C VAL A 58 -6.07 -9.82 2.29
N GLU A 59 -5.14 -9.49 1.40
CA GLU A 59 -4.23 -8.36 1.63
C GLU A 59 -4.88 -7.07 1.14
N PHE A 60 -5.00 -6.09 2.03
CA PHE A 60 -5.71 -4.83 1.78
C PHE A 60 -4.78 -3.61 1.69
N HIS A 61 -3.49 -3.76 2.00
CA HIS A 61 -2.50 -2.69 2.02
C HIS A 61 -1.37 -2.89 1.00
N VAL A 62 -1.66 -3.45 -0.18
CA VAL A 62 -0.65 -3.50 -1.25
C VAL A 62 -0.60 -2.15 -1.94
N HIS A 63 0.45 -1.38 -1.69
CA HIS A 63 0.76 -0.28 -2.60
C HIS A 63 1.01 -0.91 -3.97
N GLY A 64 0.35 -0.44 -5.03
CA GLY A 64 0.54 -0.97 -6.38
C GLY A 64 1.30 -0.01 -7.29
N ALA A 65 1.27 1.29 -6.98
CA ALA A 65 1.70 2.33 -7.91
C ALA A 65 3.19 2.68 -7.74
N PRO A 66 3.85 3.18 -8.80
CA PRO A 66 5.17 3.79 -8.68
C PRO A 66 5.10 4.93 -7.66
N LYS A 67 5.95 4.89 -6.64
CA LYS A 67 6.07 5.97 -5.66
C LYS A 67 7.24 6.87 -6.04
N SER A 68 6.99 8.17 -6.12
CA SER A 68 8.01 9.19 -6.33
C SER A 68 8.66 9.67 -5.03
N LEU A 69 8.19 9.20 -3.87
CA LEU A 69 8.71 9.57 -2.56
C LEU A 69 9.98 8.79 -2.22
N ALA A 70 11.11 9.51 -2.23
CA ALA A 70 12.39 9.17 -1.59
C ALA A 70 13.07 7.86 -2.05
N GLY A 71 13.53 7.79 -3.30
CA GLY A 71 14.51 6.79 -3.74
C GLY A 71 14.04 5.33 -3.80
N MET A 72 12.80 5.05 -3.40
CA MET A 72 12.18 3.74 -3.51
C MET A 72 11.54 3.56 -4.89
N VAL A 73 12.38 3.37 -5.92
CA VAL A 73 11.89 2.81 -7.18
C VAL A 73 11.49 1.38 -6.88
N ARG A 74 10.20 1.09 -6.97
CA ARG A 74 9.76 -0.29 -6.85
C ARG A 74 10.15 -1.06 -8.10
N GLU A 75 10.80 -2.19 -7.86
CA GLU A 75 11.24 -3.08 -8.92
C GLU A 75 10.08 -3.87 -9.53
N TRP A 76 8.97 -4.05 -8.78
CA TRP A 76 7.86 -4.90 -9.17
C TRP A 76 6.61 -4.11 -9.52
N ASP A 77 6.00 -4.47 -10.65
CA ASP A 77 4.67 -4.02 -11.05
C ASP A 77 3.55 -4.82 -10.35
N GLU A 78 2.29 -4.39 -10.52
CA GLU A 78 1.15 -5.07 -9.90
C GLU A 78 0.93 -6.50 -10.39
N VAL A 79 1.31 -6.82 -11.63
CA VAL A 79 1.19 -8.17 -12.16
C VAL A 79 2.17 -9.10 -11.46
N GLN A 80 3.43 -8.67 -11.32
CA GLN A 80 4.46 -9.43 -10.61
C GLN A 80 4.07 -9.65 -9.15
N ILE A 81 3.55 -8.61 -8.49
CA ILE A 81 3.05 -8.71 -7.12
C ILE A 81 1.89 -9.72 -7.05
N ALA A 82 0.89 -9.59 -7.91
CA ALA A 82 -0.28 -10.47 -7.87
C ALA A 82 0.05 -11.94 -8.24
N LYS A 83 1.04 -12.18 -9.11
CA LYS A 83 1.56 -13.52 -9.37
C LYS A 83 2.18 -14.13 -8.12
N ARG A 84 2.94 -13.35 -7.34
CA ARG A 84 3.50 -13.82 -6.07
C ARG A 84 2.40 -14.19 -5.06
N TYR A 85 1.37 -13.37 -4.93
CA TYR A 85 0.21 -13.72 -4.09
C TYR A 85 -0.55 -14.96 -4.60
N CYS A 86 -0.56 -15.19 -5.92
CA CYS A 86 -1.09 -16.41 -6.51
C CYS A 86 -0.24 -17.63 -6.14
N ASP A 87 1.09 -17.52 -6.17
CA ASP A 87 1.99 -18.58 -5.73
C ASP A 87 1.77 -18.93 -4.25
N GLU A 88 1.52 -17.91 -3.44
CA GLU A 88 1.29 -18.05 -2.00
C GLU A 88 -0.15 -18.48 -1.65
N GLY A 89 -1.05 -18.63 -2.63
CA GLY A 89 -2.41 -19.11 -2.40
C GLY A 89 -3.35 -18.11 -1.73
N ALA A 90 -3.08 -16.81 -1.88
CA ALA A 90 -3.94 -15.77 -1.33
C ALA A 90 -5.34 -15.79 -1.96
N ALA A 91 -6.36 -15.42 -1.18
CA ALA A 91 -7.73 -15.31 -1.68
C ALA A 91 -7.96 -14.00 -2.44
N ALA A 92 -7.33 -12.90 -2.02
CA ALA A 92 -7.48 -11.60 -2.66
C ALA A 92 -6.33 -10.64 -2.39
N VAL A 93 -6.13 -9.72 -3.34
CA VAL A 93 -5.18 -8.61 -3.26
C VAL A 93 -5.88 -7.30 -3.62
N VAL A 94 -5.80 -6.31 -2.74
CA VAL A 94 -6.30 -4.96 -2.99
C VAL A 94 -5.12 -4.02 -3.26
N PHE A 95 -5.03 -3.55 -4.49
CA PHE A 95 -4.05 -2.55 -4.85
C PHE A 95 -4.53 -1.15 -4.47
N LYS A 96 -3.73 -0.46 -3.66
CA LYS A 96 -3.93 0.92 -3.28
C LYS A 96 -2.84 1.84 -3.81
N SER A 97 -3.20 3.11 -3.93
CA SER A 97 -2.26 4.18 -4.21
C SER A 97 -2.77 5.48 -3.59
N HIS A 98 -1.85 6.39 -3.28
CA HIS A 98 -2.17 7.71 -2.74
C HIS A 98 -2.37 8.76 -3.84
N THR A 99 -1.89 8.47 -5.06
CA THR A 99 -1.71 9.47 -6.12
C THR A 99 -2.27 9.04 -7.46
N PHE A 100 -2.57 7.75 -7.65
CA PHE A 100 -3.06 7.21 -8.92
C PHE A 100 -4.26 6.29 -8.70
N PRO A 101 -5.28 6.30 -9.57
CA PRO A 101 -6.39 5.37 -9.47
C PRO A 101 -5.92 3.94 -9.78
N SER A 102 -5.94 3.05 -8.78
CA SER A 102 -5.62 1.63 -8.97
C SER A 102 -6.79 0.82 -9.53
N ALA A 103 -8.04 1.27 -9.32
CA ALA A 103 -9.23 0.60 -9.84
C ALA A 103 -9.23 0.46 -11.37
N ALA A 104 -8.69 1.46 -12.09
CA ALA A 104 -8.68 1.48 -13.56
C ALA A 104 -7.81 0.38 -14.20
N ARG A 105 -6.89 -0.22 -13.44
CA ARG A 105 -5.90 -1.19 -13.92
C ARG A 105 -6.13 -2.61 -13.39
N THR A 106 -7.11 -2.82 -12.52
CA THR A 106 -7.41 -4.14 -11.94
C THR A 106 -7.76 -5.19 -12.99
N LEU A 107 -8.46 -4.80 -14.05
CA LEU A 107 -8.84 -5.73 -15.13
C LEU A 107 -7.61 -6.27 -15.86
N LEU A 108 -6.62 -5.41 -16.14
CA LEU A 108 -5.36 -5.80 -16.76
C LEU A 108 -4.61 -6.80 -15.87
N VAL A 109 -4.47 -6.46 -14.58
CA VAL A 109 -3.77 -7.31 -13.61
C VAL A 109 -4.48 -8.65 -13.44
N ARG A 110 -5.81 -8.64 -13.33
CA ARG A 110 -6.63 -9.85 -13.20
C ARG A 110 -6.46 -10.79 -14.38
N ASN A 111 -6.49 -10.27 -15.61
CA ASN A 111 -6.31 -11.09 -16.81
C ASN A 111 -4.93 -11.76 -16.81
N ALA A 112 -3.87 -10.99 -16.54
CA ALA A 112 -2.51 -11.53 -16.52
C ALA A 112 -2.29 -12.59 -15.43
N VAL A 113 -2.89 -12.41 -14.25
CA VAL A 113 -2.79 -13.35 -13.13
C VAL A 113 -3.64 -14.59 -13.37
N ASN A 114 -4.83 -14.46 -13.96
CA ASN A 114 -5.66 -15.61 -14.31
C ASN A 114 -4.94 -16.53 -15.31
N ASP A 115 -4.27 -15.96 -16.31
CA ASP A 115 -3.53 -16.76 -17.29
C ASP A 115 -2.31 -17.44 -16.65
N TYR A 116 -1.63 -16.75 -15.75
CA TYR A 116 -0.54 -17.33 -14.97
C TYR A 116 -1.01 -18.46 -14.05
N ALA A 117 -2.10 -18.26 -13.32
CA ALA A 117 -2.67 -19.25 -12.40
C ALA A 117 -3.03 -20.55 -13.12
N LYS A 118 -3.60 -20.45 -14.34
CA LYS A 118 -3.84 -21.61 -15.22
C LYS A 118 -2.56 -22.34 -15.59
N GLN A 119 -1.47 -21.63 -15.88
CA GLN A 119 -0.18 -22.22 -16.26
C GLN A 119 0.44 -23.03 -15.12
N ILE A 120 0.24 -22.59 -13.87
CA ILE A 120 0.82 -23.24 -12.69
C ILE A 120 -0.18 -24.15 -11.94
N GLY A 121 -1.41 -24.29 -12.44
CA GLY A 121 -2.45 -25.14 -11.84
C GLY A 121 -2.94 -24.66 -10.48
N LYS A 122 -3.01 -23.34 -10.26
CA LYS A 122 -3.50 -22.73 -9.01
C LYS A 122 -4.75 -21.89 -9.25
N ASP A 123 -5.45 -21.59 -8.15
CA ASP A 123 -6.54 -20.62 -8.15
C ASP A 123 -5.96 -19.19 -8.12
N PRO A 124 -6.40 -18.28 -9.00
CA PRO A 124 -5.96 -16.90 -8.98
C PRO A 124 -6.60 -16.14 -7.79
N PRO A 125 -5.85 -15.23 -7.14
CA PRO A 125 -6.43 -14.34 -6.15
C PRO A 125 -7.41 -13.37 -6.82
N ALA A 126 -8.46 -12.98 -6.10
CA ALA A 126 -9.33 -11.90 -6.52
C ALA A 126 -8.57 -10.56 -6.48
N ILE A 127 -8.56 -9.85 -7.61
CA ILE A 127 -7.86 -8.57 -7.74
C ILE A 127 -8.83 -7.41 -7.56
N PHE A 128 -8.54 -6.53 -6.61
CA PHE A 128 -9.29 -5.30 -6.35
C PHE A 128 -8.38 -4.08 -6.43
N GLY A 129 -8.99 -2.92 -6.63
CA GLY A 129 -8.31 -1.64 -6.66
C GLY A 129 -9.27 -0.58 -6.16
N GLY A 130 -8.75 0.45 -5.50
CA GLY A 130 -9.59 1.49 -4.93
C GLY A 130 -8.79 2.68 -4.42
N ILE A 131 -9.51 3.78 -4.25
CA ILE A 131 -9.05 4.94 -3.51
C ILE A 131 -9.23 4.60 -2.03
N THR A 132 -8.25 3.90 -1.46
CA THR A 132 -8.25 3.76 0.00
C THR A 132 -7.88 5.12 0.59
N LEU A 133 -8.94 5.84 0.91
CA LEU A 133 -9.06 6.99 1.81
C LEU A 133 -8.95 8.37 1.15
N ASN A 134 -9.99 9.19 1.34
CA ASN A 134 -10.08 10.60 0.93
C ASN A 134 -9.22 11.53 1.82
N TYR A 135 -8.43 10.96 2.75
CA TYR A 135 -7.56 11.67 3.66
C TYR A 135 -6.39 10.77 4.09
N TYR A 136 -5.28 11.36 4.50
CA TYR A 136 -4.12 10.64 5.02
C TYR A 136 -4.49 9.94 6.34
N VAL A 137 -4.25 8.62 6.42
CA VAL A 137 -4.14 7.91 7.69
C VAL A 137 -2.67 7.52 7.85
N GLY A 138 -2.07 7.99 8.93
CA GLY A 138 -0.64 7.90 9.20
C GLY A 138 -0.20 9.12 9.99
#